data_AF-A0A8U0L963-F1
#
_entry.id   AF-A0A8U0L963-F1
#
_cell.length_a   1.000
_cell.length_b   1.000
_cell.length_c   1.000
_cell.angle_alpha   90.00
_cell.angle_beta   90.00
_cell.angle_gamma   90.00
#
_symmetry.space_group_name_H-M   'P 1'
#
loop_
_entity.id
_entity.type
_entity.pdbx_description
1 polymer ?
#
loop_
_entity_poly.entity_id
_entity_poly.type
_entity_poly.pdbx_seq_one_letter_code
_entity_poly.pdbx_strand_id
1 'polypeptide(L)'
;MDVPKDIGARYLCQAERILIADRPGAGDSIRAIARRLGRPASTVSREVRRNSDPGAGGYGPYRAQQAAADRRKRPKARKAVSVQ
;
A
#
# COMPACT_ATOMS: atom_id res chain seq x y z
N MET A 1 16.53 14.57 -0.12
CA MET A 1 15.35 13.75 0.23
C MET A 1 15.26 12.68 -0.84
N ASP A 2 15.73 11.47 -0.55
CA ASP A 2 15.63 10.35 -1.50
C ASP A 2 14.17 10.14 -1.86
N VAL A 3 13.82 10.43 -3.12
CA VAL A 3 12.47 10.24 -3.61
C VAL A 3 12.25 8.72 -3.69
N PRO A 4 11.23 8.18 -2.99
CA PRO A 4 10.92 6.76 -3.03
C PRO A 4 10.79 6.28 -4.49
N LYS A 5 11.51 5.20 -4.85
CA LYS A 5 11.56 4.69 -6.23
C LYS A 5 10.15 4.32 -6.71
N ASP A 6 9.62 5.13 -7.63
CA ASP A 6 8.24 5.04 -8.10
C ASP A 6 8.01 3.75 -8.90
N ILE A 7 7.02 2.95 -8.51
CA ILE A 7 6.53 1.78 -9.27
C ILE A 7 5.26 2.11 -10.07
N GLY A 8 5.03 3.42 -10.29
CA GLY A 8 3.94 4.01 -11.06
C GLY A 8 2.84 4.57 -10.17
N ALA A 9 2.13 5.59 -10.66
CA ALA A 9 1.09 6.33 -9.91
C ALA A 9 -0.01 5.47 -9.27
N ARG A 10 -0.22 4.24 -9.79
CA ARG A 10 -1.20 3.28 -9.27
C ARG A 10 -0.75 2.60 -7.97
N TYR A 11 0.54 2.52 -7.71
CA TYR A 11 1.09 1.66 -6.67
C TYR A 11 2.08 2.37 -5.76
N LEU A 12 1.96 2.14 -4.46
CA LEU A 12 2.98 2.52 -3.50
C LEU A 12 4.15 1.55 -3.56
N CYS A 13 5.38 2.05 -3.45
CA CYS A 13 6.62 1.31 -3.24
C CYS A 13 6.86 1.00 -1.76
N GLN A 14 7.88 0.18 -1.47
CA GLN A 14 8.25 -0.18 -0.10
C GLN A 14 8.63 1.05 0.73
N ALA A 15 9.40 1.99 0.16
CA ALA A 15 9.81 3.20 0.88
C ALA A 15 8.63 4.11 1.22
N GLU A 16 7.64 4.25 0.33
CA GLU A 16 6.39 4.96 0.64
C GLU A 16 5.62 4.27 1.77
N ARG A 17 5.59 2.93 1.80
CA ARG A 17 4.95 2.18 2.89
C ARG A 17 5.68 2.39 4.22
N ILE A 18 7.01 2.40 4.20
CA ILE A 18 7.83 2.71 5.39
C ILE A 18 7.47 4.11 5.89
N LEU A 19 7.39 5.11 5.02
CA LEU A 19 6.96 6.47 5.40
C LEU A 19 5.52 6.55 5.95
N ILE A 20 4.62 5.66 5.51
CA ILE A 20 3.26 5.55 6.08
C ILE A 20 3.32 4.92 7.49
N ALA A 21 4.25 3.99 7.73
CA ALA A 21 4.44 3.33 9.02
C ALA A 21 5.18 4.22 10.02
N ASP A 22 6.23 4.90 9.58
CA ASP A 22 6.96 5.97 10.27
C ASP A 22 6.13 7.26 10.34
N ARG A 23 4.81 7.13 10.52
CA ARG A 23 3.97 8.24 10.95
C ARG A 23 4.77 8.98 12.02
N PRO A 24 5.11 10.26 11.80
CA PRO A 24 5.67 11.05 12.87
C PRO A 24 4.67 10.89 14.02
N GLY A 25 5.15 10.50 15.19
CA GLY A 25 4.33 10.13 16.36
C GLY A 25 3.50 11.27 16.95
N ALA A 26 3.07 12.24 16.13
CA ALA A 26 2.51 13.53 16.46
C ALA A 26 1.17 13.82 15.75
N GLY A 27 0.37 12.80 15.42
CA GLY A 27 -1.02 13.01 14.98
C GLY A 27 -1.22 13.44 13.52
N ASP A 28 -0.26 13.14 12.63
CA ASP A 28 -0.41 13.47 11.21
C ASP A 28 -1.62 12.75 10.58
N SER A 29 -2.51 13.55 9.99
CA SER A 29 -3.67 13.03 9.27
C SER A 29 -3.25 12.26 8.01
N ILE A 30 -4.12 11.38 7.51
CA ILE A 30 -3.96 10.70 6.21
C ILE A 30 -3.62 11.70 5.09
N ARG A 31 -4.20 12.92 5.13
CA ARG A 31 -3.96 13.97 4.14
C ARG A 31 -2.55 14.57 4.26
N ALA A 32 -2.00 14.71 5.48
CA ALA A 32 -0.64 15.20 5.69
C ALA A 32 0.38 14.22 5.10
N ILE A 33 0.23 12.94 5.41
CA ILE A 33 1.06 11.85 4.86
C ILE A 33 1.00 11.84 3.33
N ALA A 34 -0.21 11.92 2.77
CA ALA A 34 -0.41 11.90 1.33
C ALA A 34 0.28 13.08 0.61
N ARG A 35 0.22 14.29 1.19
CA ARG A 35 0.93 15.46 0.66
C ARG A 35 2.45 15.25 0.68
N ARG A 36 3.00 14.71 1.78
CA ARG A 36 4.44 14.43 1.89
C ARG A 36 4.91 13.40 0.87
N LEU A 37 4.07 12.42 0.54
CA LEU A 37 4.35 11.40 -0.47
C LEU A 37 4.11 11.88 -1.91
N GLY A 38 3.47 13.04 -2.12
CA GLY A 38 3.00 13.44 -3.45
C GLY A 38 1.94 12.49 -4.02
N ARG A 39 1.12 11.88 -3.15
CA ARG A 39 0.10 10.89 -3.53
C ARG A 39 -1.31 11.35 -3.17
N PRO A 40 -2.36 10.82 -3.83
CA PRO A 40 -3.73 11.05 -3.41
C PRO A 40 -3.99 10.51 -2.00
N ALA A 41 -4.72 11.27 -1.18
CA ALA A 41 -5.12 10.83 0.17
C ALA A 41 -5.94 9.53 0.14
N SER A 42 -6.71 9.31 -0.93
CA SER A 42 -7.45 8.06 -1.16
C SER A 42 -6.53 6.85 -1.34
N THR A 43 -5.34 7.02 -1.91
CA THR A 43 -4.33 5.95 -2.04
C THR A 43 -3.82 5.53 -0.67
N VAL A 44 -3.40 6.50 0.15
CA VAL A 44 -2.90 6.25 1.51
C VAL A 44 -4.00 5.65 2.40
N SER A 45 -5.22 6.20 2.35
CA SER A 45 -6.36 5.66 3.10
C SER A 45 -6.67 4.20 2.73
N ARG A 46 -6.74 3.90 1.43
CA ARG A 46 -6.99 2.54 0.96
C ARG A 46 -5.86 1.59 1.32
N GLU A 47 -4.61 2.05 1.31
CA GLU A 47 -3.46 1.26 1.72
C GLU A 47 -3.54 0.88 3.21
N VAL A 48 -3.71 1.88 4.08
CA VAL A 48 -3.81 1.66 5.54
C VAL A 48 -5.00 0.76 5.84
N ARG A 49 -6.20 1.06 5.34
CA ARG A 49 -7.39 0.25 5.58
C ARG A 49 -7.25 -1.21 5.13
N ARG A 50 -6.53 -1.47 4.03
CA ARG A 50 -6.38 -2.85 3.50
C ARG A 50 -5.29 -3.66 4.17
N ASN A 51 -4.30 -3.03 4.80
CA ASN A 51 -3.14 -3.74 5.34
C ASN A 51 -2.87 -3.43 6.82
N SER A 52 -3.74 -2.66 7.49
CA SER A 52 -3.79 -2.59 8.95
C SER A 52 -4.44 -3.85 9.50
N ASP A 53 -3.78 -4.46 10.48
CA ASP A 53 -4.23 -5.66 11.15
C ASP A 53 -4.24 -5.41 12.66
N PRO A 54 -5.43 -5.26 13.28
CA PRO A 54 -5.55 -5.03 14.72
C PRO A 54 -4.91 -6.14 15.56
N GLY A 55 -4.89 -7.39 15.07
CA GLY A 55 -4.33 -8.53 15.79
C GLY A 55 -2.80 -8.62 15.73
N ALA A 56 -2.16 -7.84 14.85
CA ALA A 56 -0.72 -7.90 14.61
C ALA A 56 0.00 -6.58 14.91
N GLY A 57 -0.58 -5.71 15.72
CA GLY A 57 0.06 -4.46 16.16
C GLY A 57 -0.06 -3.29 15.19
N GLY A 58 -1.02 -3.31 14.24
CA GLY A 58 -1.34 -2.16 13.40
C GLY A 58 -0.88 -2.29 11.94
N TYR A 59 -0.32 -1.20 11.38
CA TYR A 59 0.08 -1.13 9.97
C TYR A 59 1.53 -1.59 9.78
N GLY A 60 1.72 -2.74 9.11
CA GLY A 60 3.05 -3.31 8.84
C GLY A 60 3.51 -3.07 7.39
N PRO A 61 4.56 -2.24 7.14
CA PRO A 61 4.93 -1.82 5.79
C PRO A 61 5.46 -2.97 4.92
N TYR A 62 6.26 -3.88 5.49
CA TYR A 62 6.79 -5.05 4.78
C TYR A 62 5.70 -6.07 4.45
N ARG A 63 4.79 -6.34 5.41
CA ARG A 63 3.62 -7.20 5.18
C ARG A 63 2.73 -6.64 4.07
N ALA A 64 2.52 -5.33 4.07
CA ALA A 64 1.71 -4.65 3.05
C ALA A 64 2.35 -4.74 1.65
N GLN A 65 3.67 -4.62 1.54
CA GLN A 65 4.39 -4.84 0.28
C GLN A 65 4.21 -6.26 -0.23
N GLN A 66 4.43 -7.27 0.63
CA GLN A 66 4.28 -8.67 0.27
C GLN A 66 2.85 -8.97 -0.19
N ALA A 67 1.85 -8.55 0.58
CA ALA A 67 0.45 -8.69 0.22
C ALA A 67 0.09 -7.98 -1.10
N ALA A 68 0.67 -6.80 -1.37
CA ALA A 68 0.48 -6.11 -2.65
C ALA A 68 1.12 -6.87 -3.82
N ALA A 69 2.31 -7.44 -3.64
CA ALA A 69 2.98 -8.26 -4.64
C ALA A 69 2.17 -9.52 -4.95
N ASP A 70 1.67 -10.22 -3.93
CA ASP A 70 0.89 -11.45 -4.12
C ASP A 70 -0.46 -11.19 -4.78
N ARG A 71 -1.12 -10.05 -4.48
CA ARG A 71 -2.34 -9.63 -5.21
C ARG A 71 -2.06 -9.32 -6.69
N ARG A 72 -0.90 -8.76 -7.03
CA ARG A 72 -0.52 -8.49 -8.43
C ARG A 72 -0.23 -9.76 -9.21
N LYS A 73 0.36 -10.76 -8.55
CA LYS A 73 0.70 -12.03 -9.18
C LYS A 73 -0.52 -12.76 -9.73
N ARG A 74 -1.70 -12.60 -9.13
CA ARG A 74 -2.90 -13.39 -9.47
C ARG A 74 -3.47 -12.99 -10.83
N PRO A 75 -3.25 -13.77 -11.92
CA PRO A 75 -4.17 -13.70 -13.03
C PRO A 75 -5.46 -14.31 -12.49
N LYS A 76 -6.61 -13.65 -12.64
CA LYS A 76 -7.87 -14.38 -12.43
C LYS A 76 -7.79 -15.62 -13.31
N ALA A 77 -8.02 -16.81 -12.75
CA ALA A 77 -8.20 -18.01 -13.56
C ALA A 77 -9.23 -17.64 -14.64
N ARG A 78 -8.83 -17.68 -15.91
CA ARG A 78 -9.77 -17.50 -17.02
C ARG A 78 -10.85 -18.58 -16.82
N LYS A 79 -12.13 -18.24 -16.98
CA LYS A 79 -13.18 -19.27 -17.09
C LYS A 79 -12.72 -20.23 -18.18
N ALA A 80 -12.39 -21.47 -17.81
CA ALA A 80 -12.23 -22.52 -18.80
C ALA A 80 -13.63 -22.76 -19.37
N VAL A 81 -13.86 -22.34 -20.63
CA VAL A 81 -14.99 -22.87 -21.39
C VAL A 81 -14.56 -24.28 -21.74
N SER A 82 -15.07 -25.27 -21.02
CA SER A 82 -15.00 -26.66 -21.44
C SER A 82 -15.80 -26.78 -22.74
N VAL A 83 -15.10 -26.95 -23.86
CA VAL A 83 -15.69 -27.47 -25.08
C VAL A 83 -15.58 -28.99 -24.98
N GLN A 84 -16.72 -29.67 -25.16
CA GLN A 84 -16.88 -31.12 -25.16
C GLN A 84 -16.15 -31.77 -26.33
#